data_AF-A0A8B9P0C0-F1
#
_entry.id   AF-A0A8B9P0C0-F1
#
_cell.length_a   1.000
_cell.length_b   1.000
_cell.length_c   1.000
_cell.angle_alpha   90.00
_cell.angle_beta   90.00
_cell.angle_gamma   90.00
#
_symmetry.space_group_name_H-M   'P 1'
#
loop_
_entity.id
_entity.type
_entity.pdbx_description
1 polymer ?
#
loop_
_entity_poly.entity_id
_entity_poly.type
_entity_poly.pdbx_seq_one_letter_code
_entity_poly.pdbx_strand_id
1 'polypeptide(L)'
;SCRPHCSAPGTLAKTGCLGTTSSQEQHSPRKPFDAHLLLLFLYPQDLYTAPDSCKGRCEEPYNEEDECHCNAECERYQNCCEDYYTYCSSEGFSSSRDAITDGDLLHISEQLYEADHNKAKPTDIIINPQHRLSPDHTGDQEDHSPEPLYKYVNEKLFSKPTYASFIKLLDNYQRATGREEDITAEELKEQDNFLKEVMKTELMKKLFTFLHKKNRYSSEQEFVTDLKEMWFGLYSRGNGEQDSSGFEHVFSGEVKKGKVTGFHNWIRFYLLEKQGLIDYFSHSYDGPWNTYPDVLGIQFSWDGFYKEVGSAFIGCSPEFEFGLYTLCFIARPGRACHLSLGGHSLSIQTYTWTKSTYGNGRKYIATAYVISS
;
A
#
# COMPACT_ATOMS: atom_id res chain seq x y z
N SER A 1 -62.47 42.46 44.70
CA SER A 1 -62.94 43.22 43.53
C SER A 1 -61.82 43.32 42.49
N CYS A 2 -62.01 43.33 41.17
CA CYS A 2 -63.11 42.85 40.33
C CYS A 2 -62.56 42.65 38.88
N ARG A 3 -62.99 41.58 38.20
CA ARG A 3 -63.05 41.45 36.72
C ARG A 3 -64.37 42.14 36.22
N PRO A 4 -64.81 42.16 34.93
CA PRO A 4 -64.42 41.40 33.71
C PRO A 4 -64.12 42.33 32.50
N HIS A 5 -64.25 42.04 31.19
CA HIS A 5 -64.70 40.93 30.31
C HIS A 5 -63.70 40.81 29.11
N CYS A 6 -63.58 39.76 28.27
CA CYS A 6 -64.51 39.06 27.34
C CYS A 6 -64.91 39.92 26.10
N SER A 7 -65.05 39.35 24.89
CA SER A 7 -65.74 38.08 24.58
C SER A 7 -65.17 37.22 23.43
N ALA A 8 -65.45 35.91 23.53
CA ALA A 8 -65.55 34.92 22.43
C ALA A 8 -67.06 34.59 22.22
N PRO A 9 -67.60 33.43 21.75
CA PRO A 9 -67.05 32.11 21.34
C PRO A 9 -67.27 31.83 19.82
N GLY A 10 -67.04 30.65 19.22
CA GLY A 10 -66.74 29.25 19.63
C GLY A 10 -66.54 28.38 18.37
N THR A 11 -66.73 27.05 18.26
CA THR A 11 -66.86 25.82 19.10
C THR A 11 -67.16 24.64 18.12
N LEU A 12 -67.05 23.31 18.35
CA LEU A 12 -66.82 22.41 19.51
C LEU A 12 -66.43 20.98 19.01
N ALA A 13 -65.88 20.11 19.88
CA ALA A 13 -65.95 18.62 19.83
C ALA A 13 -65.14 17.83 18.75
N LYS A 14 -64.62 16.60 18.98
CA LYS A 14 -64.57 15.71 20.18
C LYS A 14 -63.53 14.54 20.04
N THR A 15 -62.89 14.14 21.16
CA THR A 15 -62.45 12.76 21.64
C THR A 15 -62.02 11.63 20.68
N GLY A 16 -61.13 10.67 21.01
CA GLY A 16 -60.52 10.24 22.29
C GLY A 16 -59.44 9.14 22.12
N CYS A 17 -59.07 8.39 23.19
CA CYS A 17 -57.76 7.67 23.32
C CYS A 17 -57.84 6.11 23.41
N LEU A 18 -56.65 5.46 23.49
CA LEU A 18 -56.34 4.01 23.74
C LEU A 18 -56.51 3.08 22.51
N GLY A 19 -55.89 1.90 22.36
CA GLY A 19 -54.92 1.13 23.19
C GLY A 19 -54.49 -0.18 22.47
N THR A 20 -53.49 -0.92 22.97
CA THR A 20 -52.86 -2.11 22.28
C THR A 20 -53.43 -3.48 22.67
N THR A 21 -53.47 -4.49 21.75
CA THR A 21 -52.83 -5.85 21.85
C THR A 21 -53.30 -6.93 20.82
N SER A 22 -52.32 -7.65 20.23
CA SER A 22 -52.21 -9.11 19.89
C SER A 22 -53.22 -9.97 19.06
N SER A 23 -52.62 -10.74 18.13
CA SER A 23 -52.70 -12.22 17.87
C SER A 23 -53.88 -12.94 17.16
N GLN A 24 -53.53 -13.64 16.04
CA GLN A 24 -54.01 -14.97 15.54
C GLN A 24 -55.52 -15.11 15.14
N GLU A 25 -56.05 -16.03 14.31
CA GLU A 25 -55.66 -16.93 13.19
C GLU A 25 -57.01 -17.50 12.57
N GLN A 26 -57.20 -18.34 11.53
CA GLN A 26 -56.36 -19.17 10.60
C GLN A 26 -57.16 -19.56 9.31
N HIS A 27 -56.64 -20.52 8.53
CA HIS A 27 -57.33 -21.53 7.68
C HIS A 27 -57.71 -21.26 6.20
N SER A 28 -57.51 -22.30 5.39
CA SER A 28 -57.87 -22.51 3.96
C SER A 28 -58.65 -23.87 3.89
N PRO A 29 -58.79 -24.69 2.81
CA PRO A 29 -58.34 -24.63 1.40
C PRO A 29 -59.39 -25.09 0.32
N ARG A 30 -59.01 -25.08 -0.98
CA ARG A 30 -59.06 -26.25 -1.92
C ARG A 30 -58.48 -25.95 -3.33
N LYS A 31 -58.17 -27.01 -4.07
CA LYS A 31 -57.60 -27.15 -5.44
C LYS A 31 -58.45 -28.22 -6.21
N PRO A 32 -58.33 -28.53 -7.54
CA PRO A 32 -57.08 -28.60 -8.34
C PRO A 32 -57.13 -28.27 -9.87
N PHE A 33 -55.93 -28.38 -10.48
CA PHE A 33 -55.52 -28.71 -11.86
C PHE A 33 -56.55 -28.96 -13.00
N ASP A 34 -56.21 -28.52 -14.23
CA ASP A 34 -55.71 -29.43 -15.28
C ASP A 34 -54.75 -28.71 -16.30
N ALA A 35 -54.19 -29.40 -17.29
CA ALA A 35 -52.98 -29.00 -18.04
C ALA A 35 -53.06 -28.93 -19.59
N HIS A 36 -51.92 -28.55 -20.22
CA HIS A 36 -51.61 -28.32 -21.66
C HIS A 36 -52.04 -26.95 -22.23
N LEU A 37 -51.11 -26.05 -22.59
CA LEU A 37 -50.23 -26.19 -23.76
C LEU A 37 -48.84 -25.57 -23.53
N LEU A 38 -47.76 -26.27 -23.90
CA LEU A 38 -46.37 -25.86 -23.69
C LEU A 38 -45.72 -25.47 -25.03
N LEU A 39 -45.39 -24.19 -25.23
CA LEU A 39 -44.68 -23.70 -26.42
C LEU A 39 -43.73 -22.53 -26.08
N LEU A 40 -42.49 -22.93 -25.75
CA LEU A 40 -41.21 -22.24 -25.98
C LEU A 40 -41.23 -20.70 -26.20
N PHE A 41 -40.89 -19.94 -25.15
CA PHE A 41 -40.04 -18.75 -25.26
C PHE A 41 -39.18 -18.59 -23.99
N LEU A 42 -37.95 -19.11 -24.03
CA LEU A 42 -36.88 -18.71 -23.13
C LEU A 42 -35.92 -17.82 -23.92
N TYR A 43 -35.86 -16.53 -23.58
CA TYR A 43 -34.80 -15.65 -24.05
C TYR A 43 -33.59 -15.80 -23.12
N PRO A 44 -32.39 -16.15 -23.62
CA PRO A 44 -31.16 -15.94 -22.88
C PRO A 44 -30.89 -14.43 -22.81
N GLN A 45 -30.86 -13.86 -21.61
CA GLN A 45 -30.25 -12.54 -21.39
C GLN A 45 -28.79 -12.75 -20.97
N ASP A 46 -27.92 -12.91 -21.96
CA ASP A 46 -26.46 -12.85 -21.82
C ASP A 46 -25.85 -12.56 -23.21
N LEU A 47 -24.55 -12.21 -23.26
CA LEU A 47 -23.80 -11.83 -24.46
C LEU A 47 -24.14 -10.44 -25.05
N TYR A 48 -23.99 -9.40 -24.22
CA TYR A 48 -23.44 -8.11 -24.67
C TYR A 48 -22.13 -7.86 -23.89
N THR A 49 -21.01 -8.34 -24.44
CA THR A 49 -19.67 -7.86 -24.05
C THR A 49 -19.46 -6.47 -24.65
N ALA A 50 -18.84 -5.57 -23.91
CA ALA A 50 -18.59 -4.22 -24.42
C ALA A 50 -17.43 -4.26 -25.45
N PRO A 51 -17.53 -3.55 -26.60
CA PRO A 51 -16.57 -3.64 -27.70
C PRO A 51 -15.20 -3.02 -27.35
N ASP A 52 -15.16 -2.18 -26.32
CA ASP A 52 -14.01 -1.50 -25.74
C ASP A 52 -13.31 -2.30 -24.62
N SER A 53 -13.85 -3.47 -24.24
CA SER A 53 -13.41 -4.24 -23.07
C SER A 53 -13.08 -5.70 -23.35
N CYS A 54 -11.98 -6.19 -22.78
CA CYS A 54 -11.56 -7.58 -22.81
C CYS A 54 -12.25 -8.51 -21.82
N LYS A 55 -13.23 -8.02 -21.05
CA LYS A 55 -13.96 -8.78 -20.04
C LYS A 55 -14.79 -9.91 -20.66
N GLY A 56 -14.20 -11.11 -20.75
CA GLY A 56 -14.79 -12.29 -21.39
C GLY A 56 -14.45 -12.45 -22.88
N ARG A 57 -13.49 -11.66 -23.40
CA ARG A 57 -13.03 -11.66 -24.79
C ARG A 57 -11.58 -12.14 -24.99
N CYS A 58 -10.91 -12.57 -23.92
CA CYS A 58 -9.54 -13.06 -24.02
C CYS A 58 -9.39 -14.24 -25.00
N GLU A 59 -8.30 -14.25 -25.75
CA GLU A 59 -8.00 -15.24 -26.82
C GLU A 59 -8.94 -15.20 -28.04
N GLU A 60 -9.69 -14.11 -28.24
CA GLU A 60 -10.53 -13.93 -29.42
C GLU A 60 -9.75 -13.96 -30.76
N PRO A 61 -10.33 -14.49 -31.85
CA PRO A 61 -9.75 -14.37 -33.18
C PRO A 61 -9.69 -12.90 -33.62
N TYR A 62 -8.69 -12.54 -34.42
CA TYR A 62 -8.62 -11.22 -35.06
C TYR A 62 -9.82 -10.97 -35.98
N ASN A 63 -10.39 -9.77 -35.89
CA ASN A 63 -11.52 -9.30 -36.68
C ASN A 63 -11.31 -7.81 -37.05
N GLU A 64 -11.37 -7.46 -38.33
CA GLU A 64 -11.11 -6.08 -38.78
C GLU A 64 -12.24 -5.08 -38.48
N GLU A 65 -13.37 -5.55 -37.92
CA GLU A 65 -14.50 -4.71 -37.48
C GLU A 65 -14.46 -4.34 -35.98
N ASP A 66 -13.54 -4.89 -35.17
CA ASP A 66 -13.46 -4.59 -33.72
C ASP A 66 -12.71 -3.27 -33.46
N GLU A 67 -13.16 -2.51 -32.46
CA GLU A 67 -12.49 -1.25 -32.06
C GLU A 67 -11.14 -1.49 -31.37
N CYS A 68 -10.97 -2.63 -30.70
CA CYS A 68 -9.76 -3.08 -30.03
C CYS A 68 -9.79 -4.59 -29.79
N HIS A 69 -8.62 -5.21 -29.56
CA HIS A 69 -8.45 -6.66 -29.46
C HIS A 69 -7.95 -7.19 -28.12
N CYS A 70 -8.26 -8.47 -27.89
CA CYS A 70 -8.04 -9.19 -26.64
C CYS A 70 -7.21 -10.48 -26.78
N ASN A 71 -6.36 -10.57 -27.79
CA ASN A 71 -5.48 -11.71 -28.07
C ASN A 71 -3.99 -11.37 -27.98
N ALA A 72 -3.14 -12.39 -27.86
CA ALA A 72 -1.70 -12.22 -27.62
C ALA A 72 -0.90 -11.52 -28.73
N GLU A 73 -1.46 -11.32 -29.93
CA GLU A 73 -0.82 -10.56 -30.99
C GLU A 73 -1.21 -9.06 -30.96
N CYS A 74 -2.15 -8.62 -30.10
CA CYS A 74 -2.62 -7.23 -30.10
C CYS A 74 -1.50 -6.22 -29.76
N GLU A 75 -0.51 -6.62 -28.96
CA GLU A 75 0.66 -5.80 -28.62
C GLU A 75 1.53 -5.50 -29.85
N ARG A 76 1.65 -6.50 -30.74
CA ARG A 76 2.42 -6.42 -31.99
C ARG A 76 1.77 -5.51 -33.02
N TYR A 77 0.44 -5.51 -33.07
CA TYR A 77 -0.35 -4.66 -33.97
C TYR A 77 -0.80 -3.34 -33.32
N GLN A 78 -0.42 -3.10 -32.05
CA GLN A 78 -0.73 -1.90 -31.27
C GLN A 78 -2.23 -1.57 -31.18
N ASN A 79 -3.06 -2.62 -31.08
CA ASN A 79 -4.52 -2.53 -31.11
C ASN A 79 -5.20 -3.26 -29.93
N CYS A 80 -4.50 -3.46 -28.82
CA CYS A 80 -5.11 -3.99 -27.59
C CYS A 80 -6.18 -3.05 -27.02
N CYS A 81 -7.22 -3.60 -26.37
CA CYS A 81 -8.09 -2.78 -25.51
C CYS A 81 -7.33 -2.27 -24.28
N GLU A 82 -7.77 -1.14 -23.70
CA GLU A 82 -7.12 -0.50 -22.54
C GLU A 82 -7.04 -1.46 -21.33
N ASP A 83 -8.05 -2.31 -21.16
CA ASP A 83 -8.15 -3.30 -20.09
C ASP A 83 -7.54 -4.69 -20.43
N TYR A 84 -6.84 -4.83 -21.57
CA TYR A 84 -6.20 -6.08 -21.97
C TYR A 84 -5.26 -6.63 -20.88
N TYR A 85 -4.47 -5.75 -20.25
CA TYR A 85 -3.57 -6.11 -19.14
C TYR A 85 -4.28 -6.35 -17.79
N THR A 86 -5.59 -6.10 -17.73
CA THR A 86 -6.44 -6.37 -16.55
C THR A 86 -7.16 -7.71 -16.68
N TYR A 87 -7.56 -8.12 -17.89
CA TYR A 87 -8.31 -9.35 -18.12
C TYR A 87 -7.51 -10.50 -18.74
N CYS A 88 -6.53 -10.21 -19.62
CA CYS A 88 -5.90 -11.23 -20.47
C CYS A 88 -4.38 -11.35 -20.30
N SER A 89 -3.66 -10.26 -19.99
CA SER A 89 -2.21 -10.36 -19.75
C SER A 89 -1.92 -11.18 -18.49
N SER A 90 -1.50 -12.42 -18.73
CA SER A 90 -1.13 -13.41 -17.72
C SER A 90 0.37 -13.66 -17.79
N GLU A 91 1.15 -12.58 -17.66
CA GLU A 91 2.61 -12.60 -17.44
C GLU A 91 2.97 -13.45 -16.20
N GLY A 92 3.12 -14.77 -16.40
CA GLY A 92 3.87 -15.68 -15.53
C GLY A 92 3.09 -16.75 -14.73
N PHE A 93 1.76 -16.75 -14.66
CA PHE A 93 1.03 -17.63 -13.71
C PHE A 93 -0.15 -18.41 -14.32
N SER A 94 -0.02 -19.73 -14.32
CA SER A 94 -0.80 -20.66 -15.17
C SER A 94 -2.23 -20.99 -14.69
N SER A 95 -2.76 -20.35 -13.65
CA SER A 95 -4.17 -20.52 -13.26
C SER A 95 -4.74 -19.33 -12.49
N SER A 96 -6.06 -19.18 -12.51
CA SER A 96 -6.79 -18.17 -11.72
C SER A 96 -6.65 -18.33 -10.21
N ARG A 97 -6.12 -19.45 -9.71
CA ARG A 97 -5.81 -19.66 -8.29
C ARG A 97 -4.48 -19.02 -7.87
N ASP A 98 -3.59 -18.82 -8.84
CA ASP A 98 -2.26 -18.22 -8.66
C ASP A 98 -2.31 -16.68 -8.73
N ALA A 99 -3.46 -16.10 -9.05
CA ALA A 99 -3.68 -14.67 -8.96
C ALA A 99 -3.66 -14.20 -7.49
N ILE A 100 -2.97 -13.08 -7.22
CA ILE A 100 -3.09 -12.35 -5.96
C ILE A 100 -4.22 -11.33 -6.16
N THR A 101 -5.41 -11.65 -5.67
CA THR A 101 -6.60 -10.77 -5.76
C THR A 101 -6.52 -9.63 -4.76
N ASP A 102 -7.35 -8.59 -4.93
CA ASP A 102 -7.40 -7.51 -3.93
C ASP A 102 -7.95 -8.02 -2.59
N GLY A 103 -8.87 -8.99 -2.59
CA GLY A 103 -9.32 -9.69 -1.38
C GLY A 103 -8.21 -10.46 -0.66
N ASP A 104 -7.25 -11.04 -1.40
CA ASP A 104 -6.05 -11.62 -0.80
C ASP A 104 -5.19 -10.52 -0.14
N LEU A 105 -4.97 -9.38 -0.83
CA LEU A 105 -4.15 -8.27 -0.35
C LEU A 105 -4.69 -7.65 0.93
N LEU A 106 -6.00 -7.34 0.97
CA LEU A 106 -6.67 -6.83 2.17
C LEU A 106 -6.58 -7.83 3.34
N HIS A 107 -6.66 -9.14 3.07
CA HIS A 107 -6.60 -10.15 4.12
C HIS A 107 -5.18 -10.39 4.67
N ILE A 108 -4.16 -10.46 3.80
CA ILE A 108 -2.78 -10.69 4.25
C ILE A 108 -2.19 -9.44 4.93
N SER A 109 -2.55 -8.22 4.50
CA SER A 109 -2.05 -6.99 5.14
C SER A 109 -2.46 -6.87 6.60
N GLU A 110 -3.71 -7.19 6.94
CA GLU A 110 -4.15 -7.28 8.35
C GLU A 110 -3.35 -8.33 9.13
N GLN A 111 -3.12 -9.51 8.56
CA GLN A 111 -2.32 -10.55 9.20
C GLN A 111 -0.86 -10.14 9.44
N LEU A 112 -0.29 -9.27 8.60
CA LEU A 112 1.04 -8.70 8.78
C LEU A 112 1.04 -7.57 9.81
N TYR A 113 -0.02 -6.75 9.86
CA TYR A 113 -0.23 -5.70 10.87
C TYR A 113 -0.41 -6.25 12.30
N GLU A 114 -1.13 -7.36 12.45
CA GLU A 114 -1.23 -8.13 13.71
C GLU A 114 0.10 -8.79 14.10
N ALA A 115 0.93 -9.17 13.12
CA ALA A 115 2.20 -9.88 13.33
C ALA A 115 3.42 -8.96 13.54
N ASP A 116 3.25 -7.64 13.44
CA ASP A 116 4.28 -6.69 13.84
C ASP A 116 4.37 -6.62 15.36
N HIS A 117 4.99 -7.64 15.96
CA HIS A 117 5.32 -7.69 17.39
C HIS A 117 6.49 -6.76 17.76
N ASN A 118 7.21 -6.24 16.75
CA ASN A 118 8.43 -5.48 16.92
C ASN A 118 8.24 -3.97 16.78
N LYS A 119 7.05 -3.47 16.38
CA LYS A 119 6.73 -2.04 16.45
C LYS A 119 7.00 -1.43 17.83
N ALA A 120 7.17 -0.13 17.81
CA ALA A 120 7.09 0.71 18.99
C ALA A 120 5.66 0.69 19.56
N LYS A 121 5.51 1.11 20.81
CA LYS A 121 4.21 1.42 21.43
C LYS A 121 3.94 2.93 21.33
N PRO A 122 2.69 3.40 21.54
CA PRO A 122 2.38 4.82 21.66
C PRO A 122 3.11 5.57 22.81
N THR A 123 3.83 4.88 23.68
CA THR A 123 4.70 5.47 24.72
C THR A 123 6.20 5.35 24.40
N ASP A 124 6.56 4.67 23.31
CA ASP A 124 7.93 4.50 22.87
C ASP A 124 8.36 5.56 21.84
N ILE A 125 7.41 6.29 21.23
CA ILE A 125 7.66 7.47 20.39
C ILE A 125 6.69 8.58 20.81
N ILE A 126 7.15 9.83 20.86
CA ILE A 126 6.33 11.02 21.00
C ILE A 126 6.74 12.01 19.91
N ILE A 127 5.83 12.28 18.98
CA ILE A 127 6.03 13.22 17.88
C ILE A 127 5.48 14.63 18.17
N ASN A 128 5.86 15.57 17.32
CA ASN A 128 5.56 16.99 17.37
C ASN A 128 5.18 17.50 15.96
N PRO A 129 4.01 17.13 15.43
CA PRO A 129 3.64 17.38 14.03
C PRO A 129 3.42 18.86 13.69
N GLN A 130 3.35 19.75 14.69
CA GLN A 130 3.34 21.21 14.54
C GLN A 130 2.37 21.73 13.47
N HIS A 131 2.87 22.21 12.32
CA HIS A 131 2.04 22.81 11.30
C HIS A 131 1.59 21.81 10.24
N ARG A 132 0.31 21.87 9.88
CA ARG A 132 -0.27 21.12 8.76
C ARG A 132 -0.53 22.03 7.56
N LEU A 133 0.18 21.80 6.46
CA LEU A 133 -0.05 22.45 5.18
C LEU A 133 -1.20 21.81 4.40
N SER A 134 -1.83 22.58 3.49
CA SER A 134 -2.59 22.01 2.38
C SER A 134 -1.60 21.36 1.39
N PRO A 135 -1.95 20.24 0.73
CA PRO A 135 -1.11 19.63 -0.31
C PRO A 135 -0.60 20.63 -1.36
N ASP A 136 -1.41 21.64 -1.74
CA ASP A 136 -1.08 22.66 -2.73
C ASP A 136 0.10 23.57 -2.36
N HIS A 137 0.47 23.64 -1.07
CA HIS A 137 1.51 24.53 -0.52
C HIS A 137 2.80 23.76 -0.17
N THR A 138 2.86 22.45 -0.42
CA THR A 138 4.01 21.60 -0.07
C THR A 138 5.30 21.95 -0.85
N GLY A 139 5.19 22.78 -1.89
CA GLY A 139 6.31 23.29 -2.68
C GLY A 139 6.96 24.58 -2.18
N ASP A 140 6.43 25.22 -1.14
CA ASP A 140 6.76 26.62 -0.78
C ASP A 140 8.16 26.78 -0.11
N GLN A 141 8.69 25.71 0.50
CA GLN A 141 10.02 25.66 1.14
C GLN A 141 10.21 26.65 2.32
N GLU A 142 9.11 27.10 2.93
CA GLU A 142 9.15 27.80 4.21
C GLU A 142 9.09 26.78 5.37
N ASP A 143 9.87 27.03 6.42
CA ASP A 143 9.74 26.33 7.69
C ASP A 143 8.53 26.89 8.46
N HIS A 144 7.62 26.00 8.85
CA HIS A 144 6.46 26.31 9.68
C HIS A 144 6.46 25.53 11.01
N SER A 145 7.50 24.74 11.29
CA SER A 145 7.59 23.77 12.37
C SER A 145 9.00 23.77 13.04
N PRO A 146 9.49 24.92 13.54
CA PRO A 146 10.90 25.15 13.94
C PRO A 146 11.43 24.34 15.15
N GLU A 147 10.66 23.40 15.68
CA GLU A 147 11.09 22.43 16.69
C GLU A 147 11.22 21.03 16.06
N PRO A 148 12.07 20.14 16.57
CA PRO A 148 12.16 18.76 16.07
C PRO A 148 10.81 18.02 16.06
N LEU A 149 10.60 17.17 15.05
CA LEU A 149 9.45 16.27 14.95
C LEU A 149 9.48 15.23 16.07
N TYR A 150 10.63 14.67 16.44
CA TYR A 150 10.73 13.64 17.47
C TYR A 150 11.10 14.20 18.84
N LYS A 151 10.08 14.55 19.63
CA LYS A 151 10.23 14.94 21.05
C LYS A 151 10.81 13.82 21.93
N TYR A 152 10.54 12.56 21.60
CA TYR A 152 11.12 11.40 22.29
C TYR A 152 11.05 10.13 21.42
N VAL A 153 12.10 9.31 21.48
CA VAL A 153 12.12 7.92 21.01
C VAL A 153 12.81 7.05 22.06
N ASN A 154 12.20 5.90 22.40
CA ASN A 154 12.76 4.91 23.29
C ASN A 154 13.82 4.08 22.55
N GLU A 155 15.06 4.55 22.51
CA GLU A 155 16.17 3.92 21.76
C GLU A 155 16.48 2.46 22.17
N LYS A 156 15.88 1.94 23.24
CA LYS A 156 15.88 0.50 23.54
C LYS A 156 15.27 -0.34 22.41
N LEU A 157 14.37 0.24 21.60
CA LEU A 157 13.89 -0.36 20.35
C LEU A 157 15.05 -0.79 19.44
N PHE A 158 16.12 0.01 19.37
CA PHE A 158 17.26 -0.23 18.49
C PHE A 158 18.14 -1.41 18.93
N SER A 159 17.90 -1.95 20.14
CA SER A 159 18.51 -3.22 20.59
C SER A 159 17.76 -4.47 20.13
N LYS A 160 16.55 -4.33 19.53
CA LYS A 160 15.83 -5.44 18.89
C LYS A 160 16.62 -5.91 17.65
N PRO A 161 16.76 -7.22 17.37
CA PRO A 161 17.65 -7.71 16.30
C PRO A 161 17.36 -7.15 14.89
N THR A 162 16.09 -6.93 14.53
CA THR A 162 15.73 -6.37 13.22
C THR A 162 16.05 -4.88 13.11
N TYR A 163 15.85 -4.10 14.17
CA TYR A 163 16.27 -2.70 14.24
C TYR A 163 17.79 -2.56 14.22
N ALA A 164 18.49 -3.36 15.04
CA ALA A 164 19.96 -3.32 15.13
C ALA A 164 20.65 -3.67 13.80
N SER A 165 20.08 -4.61 13.03
CA SER A 165 20.58 -4.98 11.70
C SER A 165 20.16 -3.99 10.60
N PHE A 166 18.97 -3.40 10.70
CA PHE A 166 18.51 -2.36 9.78
C PHE A 166 19.31 -1.05 9.91
N ILE A 167 19.60 -0.61 11.15
CA ILE A 167 20.37 0.62 11.39
C ILE A 167 21.80 0.50 10.83
N LYS A 168 22.44 -0.66 11.01
CA LYS A 168 23.75 -0.96 10.39
C LYS A 168 23.75 -0.72 8.88
N LEU A 169 22.72 -1.19 8.17
CA LEU A 169 22.58 -0.93 6.73
C LEU A 169 22.49 0.57 6.42
N LEU A 170 21.79 1.37 7.23
CA LEU A 170 21.67 2.81 7.04
C LEU A 170 22.99 3.58 7.26
N ASP A 171 23.91 3.04 8.07
CA ASP A 171 25.18 3.69 8.40
C ASP A 171 26.22 3.60 7.26
N ASN A 172 26.04 2.68 6.31
CA ASN A 172 26.95 2.47 5.18
C ASN A 172 26.75 3.49 4.04
N TYR A 173 25.50 3.83 3.70
CA TYR A 173 25.16 4.60 2.51
C TYR A 173 25.43 6.11 2.63
N GLN A 174 26.13 6.66 1.63
CA GLN A 174 26.35 8.09 1.45
C GLN A 174 25.31 8.68 0.49
N ARG A 175 24.66 9.79 0.88
CA ARG A 175 23.54 10.43 0.16
C ARG A 175 23.75 10.85 -1.31
N ALA A 176 24.94 10.65 -1.88
CA ALA A 176 25.42 11.30 -3.10
C ALA A 176 25.68 10.29 -4.23
N THR A 177 24.63 10.02 -5.02
CA THR A 177 24.66 9.18 -6.23
C THR A 177 25.71 9.64 -7.26
N GLY A 178 26.18 8.75 -8.13
CA GLY A 178 27.24 9.04 -9.10
C GLY A 178 28.65 8.82 -8.54
N ARG A 179 28.81 7.74 -7.77
CA ARG A 179 30.07 7.04 -7.53
C ARG A 179 29.79 5.54 -7.57
N GLU A 180 30.74 4.76 -8.05
CA GLU A 180 30.69 3.30 -8.02
C GLU A 180 30.82 2.80 -6.56
N GLU A 181 29.84 2.03 -6.08
CA GLU A 181 29.86 1.45 -4.72
C GLU A 181 30.58 0.08 -4.73
N ASP A 182 31.84 0.07 -4.31
CA ASP A 182 32.59 -1.17 -4.00
C ASP A 182 32.00 -1.85 -2.74
N ILE A 183 30.92 -2.64 -2.89
CA ILE A 183 30.28 -3.34 -1.76
C ILE A 183 31.30 -4.25 -1.06
N THR A 184 31.58 -3.95 0.20
CA THR A 184 32.53 -4.68 1.02
C THR A 184 31.96 -6.01 1.54
N ALA A 185 32.87 -6.88 1.98
CA ALA A 185 32.51 -8.15 2.62
C ALA A 185 31.76 -7.99 3.97
N GLU A 186 31.81 -6.81 4.61
CA GLU A 186 31.00 -6.55 5.82
C GLU A 186 29.59 -6.09 5.43
N GLU A 187 29.42 -5.22 4.43
CA GLU A 187 28.09 -4.81 3.93
C GLU A 187 27.27 -6.01 3.41
N LEU A 188 27.87 -6.89 2.59
CA LEU A 188 27.21 -8.13 2.14
C LEU A 188 26.72 -9.00 3.31
N LYS A 189 27.50 -9.04 4.39
CA LYS A 189 27.24 -9.80 5.62
C LYS A 189 26.20 -9.10 6.51
N GLU A 190 26.10 -7.78 6.46
CA GLU A 190 25.04 -7.01 7.12
C GLU A 190 23.69 -7.15 6.40
N GLN A 191 23.69 -7.19 5.06
CA GLN A 191 22.52 -7.56 4.26
C GLN A 191 22.02 -8.97 4.64
N ASP A 192 22.93 -9.96 4.64
CA ASP A 192 22.61 -11.33 5.04
C ASP A 192 22.12 -11.41 6.50
N ASN A 193 22.69 -10.61 7.40
CA ASN A 193 22.28 -10.56 8.79
C ASN A 193 20.88 -9.91 8.95
N PHE A 194 20.58 -8.82 8.26
CA PHE A 194 19.25 -8.21 8.26
C PHE A 194 18.19 -9.17 7.73
N LEU A 195 18.40 -9.76 6.55
CA LEU A 195 17.50 -10.76 5.98
C LEU A 195 17.26 -11.93 6.94
N LYS A 196 18.33 -12.45 7.56
CA LYS A 196 18.28 -13.50 8.57
C LYS A 196 17.51 -13.09 9.84
N GLU A 197 17.59 -11.85 10.30
CA GLU A 197 16.83 -11.41 11.47
C GLU A 197 15.35 -11.18 11.13
N VAL A 198 15.01 -10.52 10.00
CA VAL A 198 13.60 -10.29 9.64
C VAL A 198 12.86 -11.60 9.33
N MET A 199 13.53 -12.60 8.72
CA MET A 199 12.91 -13.90 8.45
C MET A 199 12.63 -14.74 9.70
N LYS A 200 13.17 -14.40 10.87
CA LYS A 200 12.77 -15.05 12.14
C LYS A 200 11.38 -14.64 12.60
N THR A 201 10.91 -13.46 12.18
CA THR A 201 9.66 -12.85 12.65
C THR A 201 8.43 -13.65 12.22
N GLU A 202 7.32 -13.50 12.93
CA GLU A 202 6.06 -14.11 12.48
C GLU A 202 5.57 -13.47 11.18
N LEU A 203 5.74 -12.15 11.05
CA LEU A 203 5.34 -11.35 9.89
C LEU A 203 5.95 -11.89 8.58
N MET A 204 7.28 -11.99 8.48
CA MET A 204 7.91 -12.48 7.26
C MET A 204 7.59 -13.95 6.96
N LYS A 205 7.33 -14.77 7.99
CA LYS A 205 6.87 -16.15 7.83
C LYS A 205 5.43 -16.24 7.31
N LYS A 206 4.52 -15.35 7.73
CA LYS A 206 3.18 -15.24 7.14
C LYS A 206 3.28 -14.81 5.67
N LEU A 207 4.10 -13.79 5.37
CA LEU A 207 4.33 -13.30 4.01
C LEU A 207 4.86 -14.41 3.09
N PHE A 208 5.94 -15.10 3.50
CA PHE A 208 6.45 -16.25 2.75
C PHE A 208 5.40 -17.35 2.57
N THR A 209 4.69 -17.72 3.64
CA THR A 209 3.62 -18.74 3.59
C THR A 209 2.51 -18.37 2.61
N PHE A 210 2.14 -17.09 2.52
CA PHE A 210 1.17 -16.58 1.55
C PHE A 210 1.70 -16.65 0.12
N LEU A 211 2.91 -16.14 -0.13
CA LEU A 211 3.54 -16.11 -1.45
C LEU A 211 3.81 -17.53 -1.98
N HIS A 212 4.21 -18.47 -1.13
CA HIS A 212 4.32 -19.89 -1.46
C HIS A 212 2.96 -20.51 -1.83
N LYS A 213 1.89 -20.22 -1.07
CA LYS A 213 0.52 -20.68 -1.42
C LYS A 213 0.01 -20.09 -2.74
N LYS A 214 0.56 -18.96 -3.18
CA LYS A 214 0.32 -18.32 -4.49
C LYS A 214 1.37 -18.72 -5.54
N ASN A 215 2.15 -19.78 -5.31
CA ASN A 215 3.15 -20.30 -6.23
C ASN A 215 4.17 -19.24 -6.73
N ARG A 216 4.50 -18.24 -5.89
CA ARG A 216 5.52 -17.22 -6.19
C ARG A 216 6.94 -17.68 -5.85
N TYR A 217 7.10 -18.52 -4.82
CA TYR A 217 8.38 -19.11 -4.41
C TYR A 217 8.17 -20.56 -3.97
N SER A 218 9.12 -21.42 -4.33
CA SER A 218 9.15 -22.85 -4.01
C SER A 218 9.69 -23.17 -2.61
N SER A 219 10.44 -22.24 -2.01
CA SER A 219 11.10 -22.43 -0.72
C SER A 219 11.45 -21.11 -0.05
N GLU A 220 11.67 -21.14 1.27
CA GLU A 220 12.08 -19.96 2.04
C GLU A 220 13.46 -19.46 1.58
N GLN A 221 14.36 -20.39 1.21
CA GLN A 221 15.67 -20.05 0.65
C GLN A 221 15.56 -19.33 -0.70
N GLU A 222 14.63 -19.72 -1.58
CA GLU A 222 14.39 -19.01 -2.84
C GLU A 222 13.89 -17.59 -2.56
N PHE A 223 12.93 -17.43 -1.66
CA PHE A 223 12.41 -16.11 -1.27
C PHE A 223 13.48 -15.22 -0.65
N VAL A 224 14.35 -15.73 0.22
CA VAL A 224 15.46 -14.97 0.82
C VAL A 224 16.52 -14.58 -0.21
N THR A 225 16.81 -15.46 -1.16
CA THR A 225 17.72 -15.16 -2.28
C THR A 225 17.13 -14.05 -3.15
N ASP A 226 15.84 -14.13 -3.47
CA ASP A 226 15.13 -13.11 -4.26
C ASP A 226 15.02 -11.78 -3.53
N LEU A 227 14.75 -11.78 -2.22
CA LEU A 227 14.78 -10.58 -1.37
C LEU A 227 16.14 -9.89 -1.40
N LYS A 228 17.26 -10.64 -1.44
CA LYS A 228 18.59 -10.05 -1.49
C LYS A 228 18.80 -9.29 -2.81
N GLU A 229 18.55 -9.94 -3.94
CA GLU A 229 18.69 -9.32 -5.26
C GLU A 229 17.69 -8.16 -5.47
N MET A 230 16.42 -8.36 -5.09
CA MET A 230 15.32 -7.39 -5.25
C MET A 230 15.61 -6.04 -4.58
N TRP A 231 16.19 -6.08 -3.37
CA TRP A 231 16.40 -4.90 -2.52
C TRP A 231 17.84 -4.38 -2.54
N PHE A 232 18.84 -5.26 -2.54
CA PHE A 232 20.26 -4.89 -2.40
C PHE A 232 21.09 -5.07 -3.68
N GLY A 233 20.53 -5.69 -4.73
CA GLY A 233 21.19 -5.76 -6.03
C GLY A 233 21.30 -4.37 -6.66
N LEU A 234 22.51 -4.01 -7.10
CA LEU A 234 22.82 -2.66 -7.59
C LEU A 234 22.31 -2.41 -9.03
N TYR A 235 21.95 -1.16 -9.32
CA TYR A 235 21.58 -0.74 -10.66
C TYR A 235 21.85 0.75 -10.94
N SER A 236 22.22 1.05 -12.19
CA SER A 236 22.66 2.39 -12.61
C SER A 236 21.54 3.43 -12.68
N ARG A 237 21.43 4.24 -11.63
CA ARG A 237 20.62 5.46 -11.61
C ARG A 237 21.30 6.64 -12.30
N GLY A 238 22.62 6.63 -12.37
CA GLY A 238 23.47 7.60 -13.07
C GLY A 238 23.78 7.26 -14.53
N ASN A 239 25.02 7.56 -14.93
CA ASN A 239 25.55 7.47 -16.31
C ASN A 239 26.16 6.10 -16.67
N GLY A 240 25.77 5.02 -15.99
CA GLY A 240 26.27 3.65 -16.24
C GLY A 240 26.97 3.01 -15.03
N GLU A 241 27.39 3.81 -14.05
CA GLU A 241 27.89 3.35 -12.74
C GLU A 241 26.78 2.61 -11.99
N GLN A 242 27.07 1.47 -11.37
CA GLN A 242 26.10 0.76 -10.51
C GLN A 242 26.08 1.44 -9.14
N ASP A 243 25.32 2.54 -9.07
CA ASP A 243 25.41 3.58 -8.04
C ASP A 243 24.20 3.66 -7.10
N SER A 244 23.40 2.60 -7.00
CA SER A 244 22.19 2.59 -6.18
C SER A 244 21.59 1.21 -5.94
N SER A 245 20.92 1.04 -4.78
CA SER A 245 20.04 -0.11 -4.48
C SER A 245 18.58 0.29 -4.18
N GLY A 246 17.67 -0.69 -4.21
CA GLY A 246 16.27 -0.50 -3.82
C GLY A 246 16.10 -0.18 -2.33
N PHE A 247 16.93 -0.80 -1.48
CA PHE A 247 16.97 -0.54 -0.04
C PHE A 247 17.45 0.88 0.24
N GLU A 248 18.58 1.28 -0.34
CA GLU A 248 19.15 2.61 -0.16
C GLU A 248 18.12 3.69 -0.53
N HIS A 249 17.57 3.64 -1.74
CA HIS A 249 16.65 4.68 -2.18
C HIS A 249 15.42 4.80 -1.27
N VAL A 250 14.78 3.67 -0.91
CA VAL A 250 13.56 3.69 -0.09
C VAL A 250 13.86 4.10 1.36
N PHE A 251 14.85 3.47 2.00
CA PHE A 251 15.07 3.59 3.45
C PHE A 251 16.16 4.59 3.84
N SER A 252 17.23 4.75 3.04
CA SER A 252 18.36 5.66 3.32
C SER A 252 18.16 7.06 2.74
N GLY A 253 17.68 7.14 1.49
CA GLY A 253 17.46 8.36 0.73
C GLY A 253 18.65 8.79 -0.17
N GLU A 254 18.33 9.36 -1.33
CA GLU A 254 19.29 9.85 -2.33
C GLU A 254 19.10 11.35 -2.59
N VAL A 255 20.17 12.14 -2.72
CA VAL A 255 20.09 13.52 -3.24
C VAL A 255 20.35 13.54 -4.74
N LYS A 256 19.33 13.87 -5.53
CA LYS A 256 19.40 13.86 -7.00
C LYS A 256 18.96 15.19 -7.59
N LYS A 257 19.84 15.82 -8.40
CA LYS A 257 19.63 17.14 -9.01
C LYS A 257 19.21 18.24 -8.01
N GLY A 258 19.68 18.16 -6.75
CA GLY A 258 19.35 19.14 -5.71
C GLY A 258 18.00 18.95 -5.01
N LYS A 259 17.29 17.83 -5.24
CA LYS A 259 16.14 17.40 -4.43
C LYS A 259 16.45 16.08 -3.73
N VAL A 260 15.85 15.85 -2.55
CA VAL A 260 15.86 14.51 -1.94
C VAL A 260 14.86 13.62 -2.67
N THR A 261 15.27 12.39 -2.98
CA THR A 261 14.46 11.38 -3.66
C THR A 261 14.51 10.07 -2.89
N GLY A 262 13.38 9.35 -2.85
CA GLY A 262 13.20 8.28 -1.88
C GLY A 262 13.14 8.88 -0.47
N PHE A 263 13.79 8.24 0.51
CA PHE A 263 13.76 8.62 1.93
C PHE A 263 12.33 8.58 2.51
N HIS A 264 11.90 7.40 2.93
CA HIS A 264 10.55 7.15 3.47
C HIS A 264 10.53 6.57 4.90
N ASN A 265 11.69 6.34 5.52
CA ASN A 265 11.78 5.61 6.78
C ASN A 265 11.94 6.50 8.03
N TRP A 266 11.13 6.20 9.06
CA TRP A 266 11.11 6.95 10.32
C TRP A 266 12.38 6.81 11.17
N ILE A 267 13.07 5.66 11.13
CA ILE A 267 14.30 5.42 11.90
C ILE A 267 15.43 6.24 11.31
N ARG A 268 15.57 6.24 9.96
CA ARG A 268 16.53 7.07 9.24
C ARG A 268 16.28 8.56 9.48
N PHE A 269 15.02 9.00 9.48
CA PHE A 269 14.65 10.37 9.81
C PHE A 269 15.09 10.74 11.23
N TYR A 270 14.64 9.98 12.24
CA TYR A 270 14.96 10.24 13.65
C TYR A 270 16.47 10.32 13.90
N LEU A 271 17.25 9.37 13.37
CA LEU A 271 18.69 9.33 13.58
C LEU A 271 19.41 10.55 12.98
N LEU A 272 18.90 11.13 11.89
CA LEU A 272 19.47 12.31 11.23
C LEU A 272 18.97 13.64 11.81
N GLU A 273 17.70 13.71 12.23
CA GLU A 273 17.17 14.86 13.00
C GLU A 273 17.94 15.01 14.33
N LYS A 274 18.17 13.90 15.04
CA LYS A 274 18.98 13.85 16.27
C LYS A 274 20.43 14.32 16.07
N GLN A 275 20.93 14.26 14.83
CA GLN A 275 22.26 14.75 14.46
C GLN A 275 22.26 16.22 13.98
N GLY A 276 21.10 16.86 13.86
CA GLY A 276 20.96 18.21 13.27
C GLY A 276 21.19 18.22 11.76
N LEU A 277 21.06 17.08 11.08
CA LEU A 277 21.21 16.94 9.63
C LEU A 277 19.86 17.01 8.88
N ILE A 278 18.74 16.87 9.61
CA ILE A 278 17.38 17.07 9.10
C ILE A 278 16.71 18.20 9.87
N ASP A 279 15.92 18.97 9.12
CA ASP A 279 15.13 20.09 9.58
C ASP A 279 13.68 19.89 9.09
N TYR A 280 12.71 19.85 10.01
CA TYR A 280 11.33 19.43 9.75
C TYR A 280 10.44 20.65 9.52
N PHE A 281 9.84 20.79 8.33
CA PHE A 281 9.14 22.02 7.95
C PHE A 281 7.63 21.94 8.23
N SER A 282 6.99 20.82 7.90
CA SER A 282 5.55 20.59 8.10
C SER A 282 5.13 19.15 7.79
N HIS A 283 3.85 18.86 7.97
CA HIS A 283 3.19 17.72 7.31
C HIS A 283 2.00 18.20 6.47
N SER A 284 1.61 17.42 5.45
CA SER A 284 0.39 17.64 4.65
C SER A 284 -0.65 16.52 4.87
N TYR A 285 -0.18 15.32 5.22
CA TYR A 285 -0.99 14.14 5.48
C TYR A 285 -0.73 13.60 6.90
N ASP A 286 -1.79 13.13 7.56
CA ASP A 286 -1.78 12.56 8.91
C ASP A 286 -2.91 11.51 8.99
N GLY A 287 -2.57 10.29 8.56
CA GLY A 287 -3.35 9.05 8.69
C GLY A 287 -4.69 8.95 7.95
N PRO A 288 -5.16 7.70 7.72
CA PRO A 288 -6.58 7.36 7.75
C PRO A 288 -7.08 7.07 9.17
N TRP A 289 -6.19 7.12 10.17
CA TRP A 289 -6.41 6.68 11.55
C TRP A 289 -5.56 7.46 12.56
N ASN A 290 -5.96 7.35 13.83
CA ASN A 290 -5.26 7.85 15.01
C ASN A 290 -4.80 6.69 15.93
N THR A 291 -4.29 5.62 15.30
CA THR A 291 -3.75 4.41 15.92
C THR A 291 -2.35 4.08 15.37
N TYR A 292 -1.67 3.08 15.93
CA TYR A 292 -0.21 2.96 15.80
C TYR A 292 0.23 1.68 15.06
N PRO A 293 1.16 1.75 14.08
CA PRO A 293 1.95 2.91 13.64
C PRO A 293 1.15 4.02 12.96
N ASP A 294 1.55 5.28 13.17
CA ASP A 294 0.96 6.44 12.50
C ASP A 294 1.48 6.53 11.05
N VAL A 295 0.86 7.39 10.22
CA VAL A 295 1.26 7.59 8.81
C VAL A 295 1.27 9.09 8.49
N LEU A 296 2.46 9.67 8.36
CA LEU A 296 2.62 11.09 8.02
C LEU A 296 3.10 11.26 6.58
N GLY A 297 2.61 12.31 5.91
CA GLY A 297 3.22 12.87 4.71
C GLY A 297 3.93 14.17 5.07
N ILE A 298 5.26 14.17 5.08
CA ILE A 298 6.11 15.21 5.68
C ILE A 298 6.93 16.01 4.64
N GLN A 299 7.18 17.27 4.98
CA GLN A 299 8.08 18.21 4.32
C GLN A 299 9.34 18.37 5.18
N PHE A 300 10.52 18.30 4.59
CA PHE A 300 11.77 18.50 5.34
C PHE A 300 12.95 18.91 4.45
N SER A 301 13.98 19.49 5.07
CA SER A 301 15.31 19.66 4.49
C SER A 301 16.26 18.60 5.03
N TRP A 302 17.13 18.06 4.19
CA TRP A 302 18.22 17.15 4.56
C TRP A 302 19.55 17.75 4.09
N ASP A 303 20.36 18.26 5.02
CA ASP A 303 21.58 19.04 4.78
C ASP A 303 21.45 20.07 3.64
N GLY A 304 20.37 20.87 3.68
CA GLY A 304 20.08 21.93 2.72
C GLY A 304 19.33 21.49 1.45
N PHE A 305 19.04 20.20 1.27
CA PHE A 305 18.23 19.70 0.15
C PHE A 305 16.78 19.46 0.57
N TYR A 306 15.84 20.15 -0.07
CA TYR A 306 14.42 20.05 0.26
C TYR A 306 13.77 18.75 -0.27
N LYS A 307 12.81 18.24 0.51
CA LYS A 307 11.87 17.19 0.13
C LYS A 307 10.43 17.68 0.28
N GLU A 308 9.78 17.79 -0.87
CA GLU A 308 8.44 18.34 -1.08
C GLU A 308 7.34 17.47 -0.46
N VAL A 309 7.41 16.15 -0.68
CA VAL A 309 6.62 15.16 0.07
C VAL A 309 7.45 13.90 0.29
N GLY A 310 7.44 13.39 1.52
CA GLY A 310 7.73 11.99 1.83
C GLY A 310 6.65 11.42 2.73
N SER A 311 6.06 10.31 2.35
CA SER A 311 5.27 9.52 3.29
C SER A 311 6.16 8.60 4.13
N ALA A 312 5.81 8.41 5.40
CA ALA A 312 6.50 7.49 6.30
C ALA A 312 5.51 6.80 7.25
N PHE A 313 5.69 5.49 7.47
CA PHE A 313 5.10 4.82 8.63
C PHE A 313 5.89 5.22 9.88
N ILE A 314 5.24 5.76 10.91
CA ILE A 314 5.90 6.16 12.14
C ILE A 314 5.81 5.02 13.17
N GLY A 315 6.95 4.45 13.53
CA GLY A 315 7.04 3.50 14.64
C GLY A 315 6.76 2.03 14.34
N CYS A 316 6.51 1.67 13.08
CA CYS A 316 6.49 0.27 12.65
C CYS A 316 7.89 -0.37 12.81
N SER A 317 7.97 -1.70 12.81
CA SER A 317 9.26 -2.37 12.71
C SER A 317 9.83 -2.35 11.28
N PRO A 318 11.15 -2.51 11.10
CA PRO A 318 11.75 -2.64 9.77
C PRO A 318 11.15 -3.78 8.93
N GLU A 319 10.87 -4.93 9.55
CA GLU A 319 10.26 -6.07 8.86
C GLU A 319 8.83 -5.80 8.37
N PHE A 320 8.06 -4.92 9.02
CA PHE A 320 6.72 -4.56 8.57
C PHE A 320 6.76 -3.72 7.30
N GLU A 321 7.56 -2.65 7.27
CA GLU A 321 7.68 -1.78 6.10
C GLU A 321 8.29 -2.53 4.91
N PHE A 322 9.40 -3.24 5.16
CA PHE A 322 10.06 -4.12 4.17
C PHE A 322 9.13 -5.23 3.65
N GLY A 323 8.34 -5.85 4.53
CA GLY A 323 7.40 -6.91 4.19
C GLY A 323 6.21 -6.42 3.35
N LEU A 324 5.60 -5.29 3.71
CA LEU A 324 4.50 -4.70 2.93
C LEU A 324 4.97 -4.19 1.58
N TYR A 325 6.13 -3.53 1.51
CA TYR A 325 6.69 -3.07 0.24
C TYR A 325 7.05 -4.25 -0.68
N THR A 326 7.61 -5.34 -0.13
CA THR A 326 7.85 -6.59 -0.86
C THR A 326 6.55 -7.21 -1.39
N LEU A 327 5.52 -7.34 -0.54
CA LEU A 327 4.20 -7.86 -0.93
C LEU A 327 3.63 -7.08 -2.11
N CYS A 328 3.62 -5.75 -2.01
CA CYS A 328 3.05 -4.88 -3.02
C CYS A 328 3.87 -4.85 -4.32
N PHE A 329 5.20 -4.97 -4.24
CA PHE A 329 6.04 -5.08 -5.42
C PHE A 329 5.79 -6.39 -6.20
N ILE A 330 5.61 -7.51 -5.50
CA ILE A 330 5.31 -8.80 -6.13
C ILE A 330 3.87 -8.87 -6.67
N ALA A 331 2.91 -8.23 -6.00
CA ALA A 331 1.49 -8.33 -6.36
C ALA A 331 1.00 -7.24 -7.32
N ARG A 332 1.54 -6.02 -7.24
CA ARG A 332 1.10 -4.83 -7.97
C ARG A 332 2.31 -3.97 -8.42
N PRO A 333 3.32 -4.53 -9.11
CA PRO A 333 4.47 -3.76 -9.57
C PRO A 333 4.03 -2.60 -10.47
N GLY A 334 4.52 -1.39 -10.19
CA GLY A 334 4.17 -0.18 -10.93
C GLY A 334 2.75 0.36 -10.69
N ARG A 335 1.93 -0.29 -9.86
CA ARG A 335 0.52 0.08 -9.60
C ARG A 335 0.27 0.35 -8.12
N ALA A 336 -0.84 1.02 -7.83
CA ALA A 336 -1.32 1.16 -6.46
C ALA A 336 -1.69 -0.22 -5.89
N CYS A 337 -1.20 -0.49 -4.68
CA CYS A 337 -1.44 -1.69 -3.91
C CYS A 337 -2.37 -1.34 -2.75
N HIS A 338 -3.65 -1.66 -2.87
CA HIS A 338 -4.66 -1.36 -1.87
C HIS A 338 -4.64 -2.43 -0.75
N LEU A 339 -4.43 -1.97 0.48
CA LEU A 339 -4.27 -2.79 1.68
C LEU A 339 -5.28 -2.40 2.76
N SER A 340 -5.49 -3.30 3.72
CA SER A 340 -6.22 -3.02 4.96
C SER A 340 -5.28 -3.19 6.14
N LEU A 341 -5.20 -2.20 7.01
CA LEU A 341 -4.31 -2.18 8.18
C LEU A 341 -5.09 -1.67 9.39
N GLY A 342 -5.31 -2.52 10.39
CA GLY A 342 -6.10 -2.18 11.58
C GLY A 342 -7.59 -1.96 11.31
N GLY A 343 -8.12 -2.44 10.18
CA GLY A 343 -9.48 -2.18 9.69
C GLY A 343 -9.61 -0.91 8.83
N HIS A 344 -8.50 -0.24 8.50
CA HIS A 344 -8.49 0.99 7.70
C HIS A 344 -7.82 0.76 6.33
N SER A 345 -8.37 1.39 5.29
CA SER A 345 -7.80 1.37 3.94
C SER A 345 -6.55 2.24 3.84
N LEU A 346 -5.49 1.69 3.26
CA LEU A 346 -4.25 2.39 2.93
C LEU A 346 -3.71 1.86 1.60
N SER A 347 -3.04 2.71 0.81
CA SER A 347 -2.45 2.30 -0.47
C SER A 347 -0.94 2.50 -0.48
N ILE A 348 -0.22 1.54 -1.03
CA ILE A 348 1.23 1.59 -1.24
C ILE A 348 1.49 1.66 -2.75
N GLN A 349 2.33 2.60 -3.19
CA GLN A 349 2.84 2.61 -4.55
C GLN A 349 4.22 1.94 -4.56
N THR A 350 4.46 1.08 -5.55
CA THR A 350 5.81 0.57 -5.85
C THR A 350 6.16 0.83 -7.30
N TYR A 351 7.44 0.98 -7.61
CA TYR A 351 7.94 1.09 -8.98
C TYR A 351 9.07 0.10 -9.24
N THR A 352 9.11 -0.38 -10.48
CA THR A 352 10.04 -1.40 -10.97
C THR A 352 11.23 -0.75 -11.65
N TRP A 353 12.45 -1.21 -11.36
CA TRP A 353 13.60 -0.80 -12.14
C TRP A 353 13.58 -1.50 -13.50
N THR A 354 13.41 -0.72 -14.58
CA THR A 354 13.17 -1.28 -15.93
C THR A 354 14.44 -1.50 -16.74
N LYS A 355 15.50 -0.72 -16.52
CA LYS A 355 16.70 -0.69 -17.39
C LYS A 355 17.60 -1.94 -17.30
N SER A 356 17.49 -2.72 -16.23
CA SER A 356 18.25 -3.96 -16.02
C SER A 356 17.38 -5.03 -15.34
N THR A 357 17.94 -6.23 -15.19
CA THR A 357 17.32 -7.40 -14.53
C THR A 357 18.37 -8.16 -13.73
N TYR A 358 17.94 -9.06 -12.86
CA TYR A 358 18.76 -10.11 -12.26
C TYR A 358 18.17 -11.50 -12.54
N GLY A 359 19.00 -12.54 -12.47
CA GLY A 359 18.60 -13.93 -12.68
C GLY A 359 17.77 -14.13 -13.95
N ASN A 360 16.64 -14.82 -13.81
CA ASN A 360 15.72 -15.15 -14.91
C ASN A 360 14.81 -13.96 -15.29
N GLY A 361 15.39 -12.79 -15.56
CA GLY A 361 14.65 -11.58 -15.96
C GLY A 361 13.89 -10.87 -14.83
N ARG A 362 14.10 -11.25 -13.56
CA ARG A 362 13.51 -10.60 -12.39
C ARG A 362 14.01 -9.15 -12.26
N LYS A 363 13.25 -8.32 -11.55
CA LYS A 363 13.39 -6.86 -11.54
C LYS A 363 13.63 -6.34 -10.13
N TYR A 364 14.55 -5.39 -10.00
CA TYR A 364 14.83 -4.69 -8.74
C TYR A 364 13.68 -3.74 -8.39
N ILE A 365 13.45 -3.51 -7.09
CA ILE A 365 12.53 -2.46 -6.65
C ILE A 365 13.22 -1.09 -6.80
N ALA A 366 12.57 -0.16 -7.53
CA ALA A 366 13.09 1.18 -7.76
C ALA A 366 12.65 2.15 -6.66
N THR A 367 11.39 2.10 -6.23
CA THR A 367 10.95 2.80 -5.03
C THR A 367 9.66 2.19 -4.49
N ALA A 368 9.38 2.44 -3.21
CA ALA A 368 8.18 2.03 -2.51
C ALA A 368 7.84 3.10 -1.47
N TYR A 369 6.58 3.50 -1.40
CA TYR A 369 6.10 4.49 -0.44
C TYR A 369 4.58 4.39 -0.24
N VAL A 370 4.09 4.91 0.87
CA VAL A 370 2.64 5.03 1.14
C VAL A 370 2.05 6.18 0.34
N ILE A 371 0.89 5.99 -0.29
CA ILE A 371 0.17 7.08 -0.95
C ILE A 371 -0.48 7.95 0.14
N SER A 372 -0.01 9.19 0.28
CA SER A 372 -0.37 10.12 1.36
C SER A 372 -1.01 11.41 0.79
N SER A 373 -2.15 11.23 0.13
CA SER A 373 -2.91 12.27 -0.59
C SER A 373 -4.41 12.05 -0.44
#